data_AF-A0A7K4CSF7-F1
#
_entry.id   AF-A0A7K4CSF7-F1
#
_cell.length_a   1.000
_cell.length_b   1.000
_cell.length_c   1.000
_cell.angle_alpha   90.00
_cell.angle_beta   90.00
_cell.angle_gamma   90.00
#
_symmetry.space_group_name_H-M   'P 1'
#
loop_
_entity.id
_entity.type
_entity.pdbx_description
1 polymer ?
#
loop_
_entity_poly.entity_id
_entity_poly.type
_entity_poly.pdbx_seq_one_letter_code
_entity_poly.pdbx_strand_id
1 'polypeptide(L)'
;MVTKACDKRIVIVGAGSQSFGLGTLGDLMTIGQKLSGATAVLLDKSEEMLKLVGGVFKLALDQASEDGDPAPFKMEATTDATKALEGANYVVMTIEHGNRLKTWEQDYYVPFRHGCTPIYSENGGPGGAFHTWRQVPPMLEIADIMHDVAKDAVLLNYSNPVPRVTWAINRYVSKKNPAFPKRNVGLCHGVGSGLHGLSQILGVGEGLLDFTSAGLNHFYFFIKVKAKSAFTIQAMGPYPEKKVK
;
A
#
# COMPACT_ATOMS: atom_id res chain seq x y z
N MET A 1 -19.87 -5.54 24.21
CA MET A 1 -18.51 -5.45 24.80
C MET A 1 -17.96 -4.09 24.44
N VAL A 2 -17.67 -3.23 25.42
CA VAL A 2 -17.01 -1.94 25.16
C VAL A 2 -15.56 -2.25 24.81
N THR A 3 -15.20 -2.12 23.53
CA THR A 3 -13.80 -2.20 23.08
C THR A 3 -13.03 -1.08 23.77
N LYS A 4 -11.86 -1.40 24.34
CA LYS A 4 -10.95 -0.40 24.92
C LYS A 4 -10.64 0.64 23.83
N ALA A 5 -10.84 1.92 24.14
CA ALA A 5 -10.62 3.01 23.19
C ALA A 5 -9.20 2.90 22.60
N CYS A 6 -9.14 2.82 21.28
CA CYS A 6 -7.92 2.82 20.49
C CYS A 6 -7.46 4.27 20.35
N ASP A 7 -6.38 4.67 20.99
CA ASP A 7 -5.86 6.05 20.96
C ASP A 7 -4.93 6.31 19.76
N LYS A 8 -5.04 5.51 18.70
CA LYS A 8 -4.05 5.49 17.62
C LYS A 8 -4.30 6.57 16.59
N ARG A 9 -3.22 7.25 16.17
CA ARG A 9 -3.18 8.12 15.00
C ARG A 9 -2.62 7.37 13.80
N ILE A 10 -3.41 7.28 12.74
CA ILE A 10 -3.07 6.64 11.47
C ILE A 10 -3.06 7.74 10.40
N VAL A 11 -1.88 8.09 9.91
CA VAL A 11 -1.69 9.15 8.92
C VAL A 11 -1.61 8.53 7.54
N ILE A 12 -2.42 9.02 6.60
CA ILE A 12 -2.44 8.59 5.21
C ILE A 12 -1.83 9.73 4.39
N VAL A 13 -0.61 9.53 3.90
CA VAL A 13 0.16 10.53 3.15
C VAL A 13 -0.02 10.30 1.65
N GLY A 14 -0.45 11.33 0.92
CA GLY A 14 -0.95 11.18 -0.43
C GLY A 14 -2.41 10.71 -0.45
N ALA A 15 -3.19 11.11 0.56
CA ALA A 15 -4.58 10.70 0.74
C ALA A 15 -5.51 11.14 -0.40
N GLY A 16 -5.11 12.14 -1.20
CA GLY A 16 -5.83 12.57 -2.40
C GLY A 16 -5.78 11.54 -3.53
N SER A 17 -4.96 10.49 -3.43
CA SER A 17 -4.99 9.36 -4.35
C SER A 17 -6.36 8.69 -4.34
N GLN A 18 -7.10 8.73 -5.45
CA GLN A 18 -8.42 8.10 -5.51
C GLN A 18 -8.35 6.57 -5.34
N SER A 19 -7.28 5.93 -5.82
CA SER A 19 -7.11 4.48 -5.70
C SER A 19 -6.74 4.05 -4.28
N PHE A 20 -5.78 4.73 -3.64
CA PHE A 20 -5.31 4.34 -2.31
C PHE A 20 -6.07 5.00 -1.17
N GLY A 21 -6.50 6.26 -1.31
CA GLY A 21 -7.29 6.98 -0.31
C GLY A 21 -8.63 6.29 -0.04
N LEU A 22 -9.38 5.99 -1.10
CA LEU A 22 -10.68 5.30 -0.97
C LEU A 22 -10.53 3.82 -0.62
N GLY A 23 -9.48 3.15 -1.13
CA GLY A 23 -9.16 1.77 -0.70
C GLY A 23 -8.87 1.70 0.80
N THR A 24 -8.06 2.64 1.31
CA THR A 24 -7.74 2.72 2.75
C THR A 24 -8.98 3.04 3.59
N LEU A 25 -9.91 3.87 3.09
CA LEU A 25 -11.21 4.05 3.75
C LEU A 25 -11.92 2.71 3.91
N GLY A 26 -12.05 1.93 2.83
CA GLY A 26 -12.68 0.62 2.84
C GLY A 26 -12.07 -0.33 3.87
N ASP A 27 -10.73 -0.38 3.95
CA ASP A 27 -10.01 -1.18 4.93
C ASP A 27 -10.30 -0.72 6.37
N LEU A 28 -10.26 0.58 6.65
CA LEU A 28 -10.55 1.13 7.98
C LEU A 28 -12.00 0.84 8.40
N MET A 29 -12.96 0.97 7.46
CA MET A 29 -14.36 0.65 7.71
C MET A 29 -14.59 -0.84 7.98
N THR A 30 -13.83 -1.72 7.30
CA THR A 30 -13.88 -3.17 7.50
C THR A 30 -13.33 -3.58 8.86
N ILE A 31 -12.29 -2.88 9.36
CA ILE A 31 -11.80 -3.07 10.74
C ILE A 31 -12.87 -2.61 11.75
N GLY A 32 -13.59 -1.53 11.43
CA GLY A 32 -14.78 -1.07 12.15
C GLY A 32 -14.47 -0.68 13.60
N GLN A 33 -15.34 -1.07 14.53
CA GLN A 33 -15.32 -0.65 15.94
C GLN A 33 -14.05 -1.01 16.73
N LYS A 34 -13.15 -1.82 16.17
CA LYS A 34 -11.81 -2.02 16.75
C LYS A 34 -10.94 -0.75 16.69
N LEU A 35 -11.30 0.21 15.84
CA LEU A 35 -10.66 1.51 15.75
C LEU A 35 -11.35 2.58 16.61
N SER A 36 -12.36 2.23 17.42
CA SER A 36 -13.11 3.22 18.19
C SER A 36 -12.18 4.07 19.06
N GLY A 37 -12.21 5.39 18.85
CA GLY A 37 -11.32 6.36 19.49
C GLY A 37 -10.10 6.79 18.67
N ALA A 38 -9.75 6.04 17.61
CA ALA A 38 -8.61 6.33 16.75
C ALA A 38 -8.89 7.53 15.86
N THR A 39 -7.83 8.12 15.31
CA THR A 39 -7.92 9.20 14.34
C THR A 39 -7.22 8.81 13.05
N ALA A 40 -7.96 8.80 11.94
CA ALA A 40 -7.42 8.76 10.60
C ALA A 40 -7.11 10.19 10.13
N VAL A 41 -5.86 10.48 9.81
CA VAL A 41 -5.40 11.81 9.38
C VAL A 41 -5.06 11.75 7.89
N LEU A 42 -5.81 12.48 7.08
CA LEU A 42 -5.60 12.59 5.64
C LEU A 42 -4.60 13.73 5.37
N LEU A 43 -3.46 13.39 4.78
CA LEU A 43 -2.43 14.36 4.37
C LEU A 43 -2.27 14.31 2.85
N ASP A 44 -2.44 15.46 2.20
CA ASP A 44 -2.12 15.65 0.79
C ASP A 44 -1.66 17.08 0.52
N LYS A 45 -0.88 17.31 -0.54
CA LYS A 45 -0.50 18.68 -0.98
C LYS A 45 -1.64 19.35 -1.74
N SER A 46 -2.55 18.59 -2.36
CA SER A 46 -3.70 19.11 -3.08
C SER A 46 -4.92 19.27 -2.16
N GLU A 47 -5.25 20.51 -1.82
CA GLU A 47 -6.48 20.82 -1.06
C GLU A 47 -7.75 20.36 -1.77
N GLU A 48 -7.77 20.43 -3.10
CA GLU A 48 -8.92 20.02 -3.90
C GLU A 48 -9.18 18.51 -3.77
N MET A 49 -8.14 17.71 -3.97
CA MET A 49 -8.25 16.25 -3.83
C MET A 49 -8.54 15.84 -2.39
N LEU A 50 -7.99 16.57 -1.42
CA LEU A 50 -8.25 16.34 -0.01
C LEU A 50 -9.70 16.63 0.37
N LYS A 51 -10.31 17.70 -0.19
CA LYS A 51 -11.73 18.00 -0.01
C LYS A 51 -12.61 16.90 -0.61
N LEU A 52 -12.26 16.42 -1.81
CA LEU A 52 -13.01 15.34 -2.46
C LEU A 52 -12.97 14.04 -1.65
N VAL A 53 -11.76 13.53 -1.36
CA VAL A 53 -11.59 12.27 -0.61
C VAL A 53 -12.10 12.41 0.83
N GLY A 54 -11.80 13.54 1.48
CA GLY A 54 -12.31 13.84 2.82
C GLY A 54 -13.83 13.90 2.88
N GLY A 55 -14.50 14.42 1.84
CA GLY A 55 -15.96 14.37 1.74
C GLY A 55 -16.51 12.94 1.71
N VAL A 56 -15.85 12.03 1.00
CA VAL A 56 -16.24 10.60 0.95
C VAL A 56 -16.00 9.91 2.29
N PHE A 57 -14.88 10.19 2.96
CA PHE A 57 -14.63 9.70 4.32
C PHE A 57 -15.73 10.16 5.28
N LYS A 58 -16.08 11.44 5.24
CA LYS A 58 -17.11 12.01 6.11
C LYS A 58 -18.46 11.34 5.86
N LEU A 59 -18.87 11.21 4.59
CA LEU A 59 -20.12 10.55 4.22
C LEU A 59 -20.17 9.10 4.75
N ALA A 60 -19.08 8.34 4.62
CA ALA A 60 -19.03 6.96 5.09
C ALA A 60 -19.10 6.85 6.62
N LEU A 61 -18.46 7.78 7.35
CA LEU A 61 -18.52 7.84 8.81
C LEU A 61 -19.88 8.28 9.33
N ASP A 62 -20.50 9.26 8.68
CA ASP A 62 -21.86 9.73 8.98
C ASP A 62 -22.85 8.57 8.79
N GLN A 63 -22.79 7.88 7.64
CA GLN A 63 -23.64 6.72 7.33
C GLN A 63 -23.48 5.58 8.34
N ALA A 64 -22.25 5.30 8.78
CA ALA A 64 -21.98 4.28 9.79
C ALA A 64 -22.48 4.65 11.19
N SER A 65 -22.85 5.92 11.40
CA SER A 65 -23.37 6.41 12.67
C SER A 65 -24.90 6.61 12.68
N GLU A 66 -25.58 6.44 11.54
CA GLU A 66 -27.02 6.70 11.41
C GLU A 66 -27.88 5.75 12.26
N ASP A 67 -27.43 4.52 12.51
CA ASP A 67 -28.16 3.52 13.31
C ASP A 67 -27.97 3.70 14.83
N GLY A 68 -27.39 4.82 15.27
CA GLY A 68 -27.17 5.16 16.69
C GLY A 68 -25.85 4.63 17.26
N ASP A 69 -25.06 3.91 16.45
CA ASP A 69 -23.69 3.53 16.80
C ASP A 69 -22.73 4.70 16.58
N PRO A 70 -21.65 4.83 17.38
CA PRO A 70 -20.64 5.84 17.12
C PRO A 70 -19.82 5.49 15.88
N ALA A 71 -19.37 6.52 15.14
CA ALA A 71 -18.41 6.35 14.06
C ALA A 71 -17.21 5.49 14.51
N PRO A 72 -16.74 4.54 13.68
CA PRO A 72 -15.68 3.62 14.07
C PRO A 72 -14.34 4.29 14.35
N PHE A 73 -14.12 5.52 13.85
CA PHE A 73 -12.93 6.35 14.11
C PHE A 73 -13.23 7.82 13.82
N LYS A 74 -12.35 8.72 14.25
CA LYS A 74 -12.37 10.15 13.92
C LYS A 74 -11.57 10.40 12.65
N MET A 75 -11.91 11.46 11.92
CA MET A 75 -11.11 11.90 10.77
C MET A 75 -10.63 13.33 10.92
N GLU A 76 -9.41 13.58 10.46
CA GLU A 76 -8.79 14.89 10.31
C GLU A 76 -8.22 14.98 8.88
N ALA A 77 -8.14 16.19 8.33
CA ALA A 77 -7.55 16.41 7.01
C ALA A 77 -6.73 17.70 7.03
N THR A 78 -5.50 17.67 6.51
CA THR A 78 -4.63 18.83 6.44
C THR A 78 -3.63 18.74 5.29
N THR A 79 -3.09 19.88 4.86
CA THR A 79 -1.96 19.97 3.93
C THR A 79 -0.62 20.16 4.64
N ASP A 80 -0.65 20.37 5.95
CA ASP A 80 0.52 20.58 6.81
C ASP A 80 1.05 19.23 7.31
N ALA A 81 2.19 18.80 6.77
CA ALA A 81 2.79 17.51 7.09
C ALA A 81 3.22 17.39 8.56
N THR A 82 3.73 18.46 9.17
CA THR A 82 4.17 18.46 10.57
C THR A 82 2.98 18.23 11.48
N LYS A 83 1.88 18.98 11.27
CA LYS A 83 0.65 18.79 12.04
C LYS A 83 0.04 17.42 11.84
N ALA A 84 0.07 16.91 10.60
CA ALA A 84 -0.49 15.59 10.31
C ALA A 84 0.28 14.47 11.01
N LEU A 85 1.62 14.56 11.02
CA LEU A 85 2.50 13.51 11.54
C LEU A 85 2.69 13.58 13.06
N GLU A 86 2.38 14.69 13.70
CA GLU A 86 2.55 14.86 15.14
C GLU A 86 1.79 13.78 15.94
N GLY A 87 2.53 13.01 16.74
CA GLY A 87 1.97 11.92 17.54
C GLY A 87 1.45 10.72 16.74
N ALA A 88 1.82 10.59 15.46
CA ALA A 88 1.44 9.45 14.64
C ALA A 88 1.92 8.12 15.26
N ASN A 89 1.14 7.06 15.09
CA ASN A 89 1.56 5.69 15.40
C ASN A 89 1.84 4.90 14.13
N TYR A 90 1.08 5.15 13.08
CA TYR A 90 1.24 4.54 11.76
C TYR A 90 1.18 5.62 10.70
N VAL A 91 2.08 5.53 9.72
CA VAL A 91 2.14 6.41 8.56
C VAL A 91 2.08 5.54 7.32
N VAL A 92 0.97 5.63 6.59
CA VAL A 92 0.77 4.95 5.31
C VAL A 92 1.16 5.93 4.22
N MET A 93 2.20 5.60 3.46
CA MET A 93 2.76 6.49 2.44
C MET A 93 2.39 5.99 1.04
N THR A 94 1.59 6.78 0.34
CA THR A 94 1.03 6.50 -0.99
C THR A 94 1.20 7.70 -1.94
N ILE A 95 2.30 8.43 -1.78
CA ILE A 95 2.68 9.55 -2.66
C ILE A 95 2.98 9.04 -4.07
N GLU A 96 2.47 9.78 -5.05
CA GLU A 96 2.89 9.78 -6.45
C GLU A 96 3.14 11.24 -6.85
N HIS A 97 4.40 11.60 -7.05
CA HIS A 97 4.80 12.97 -7.32
C HIS A 97 4.71 13.34 -8.80
N GLY A 98 4.02 14.45 -9.08
CA GLY A 98 3.87 15.01 -10.42
C GLY A 98 2.65 14.46 -11.18
N ASN A 99 2.56 14.78 -12.47
CA ASN A 99 1.51 14.21 -13.31
C ASN A 99 1.84 12.75 -13.63
N ARG A 100 1.21 11.84 -12.89
CA ARG A 100 1.45 10.39 -12.98
C ARG A 100 1.40 9.88 -14.42
N LEU A 101 0.33 10.18 -15.16
CA LEU A 101 0.14 9.64 -16.51
C LEU A 101 1.21 10.15 -17.48
N LYS A 102 1.48 11.46 -17.45
CA LYS A 102 2.50 12.08 -18.31
C LYS A 102 3.90 11.55 -17.99
N THR A 103 4.25 11.41 -16.72
CA THR A 103 5.58 10.95 -16.33
C THR A 103 5.76 9.45 -16.58
N TRP A 104 4.72 8.65 -16.33
CA TRP A 104 4.72 7.22 -16.65
C TRP A 104 4.87 6.98 -18.17
N GLU A 105 4.20 7.77 -18.99
CA GLU A 105 4.37 7.74 -20.45
C GLU A 105 5.83 7.99 -20.84
N GLN A 106 6.49 8.98 -20.22
CA GLN A 106 7.91 9.26 -20.45
C GLN A 106 8.82 8.12 -19.96
N ASP A 107 8.55 7.57 -18.77
CA ASP A 107 9.29 6.43 -18.23
C ASP A 107 9.23 5.20 -19.14
N TYR A 108 8.13 5.06 -19.89
CA TYR A 108 7.96 3.99 -20.86
C TYR A 108 8.62 4.30 -22.21
N TYR A 109 8.22 5.40 -22.85
CA TYR A 109 8.58 5.66 -24.24
C TYR A 109 10.00 6.18 -24.44
N VAL A 110 10.57 6.91 -23.48
CA VAL A 110 11.95 7.40 -23.62
C VAL A 110 12.92 6.21 -23.68
N PRO A 111 12.96 5.27 -22.72
CA PRO A 111 13.84 4.11 -22.82
C PRO A 111 13.54 3.25 -24.05
N PHE A 112 12.26 3.10 -24.41
CA PHE A 112 11.85 2.32 -25.58
C PHE A 112 12.46 2.86 -26.88
N ARG A 113 12.46 4.18 -27.09
CA ARG A 113 13.09 4.82 -28.26
C ARG A 113 14.60 4.60 -28.33
N HIS A 114 15.23 4.23 -27.22
CA HIS A 114 16.66 3.94 -27.12
C HIS A 114 16.96 2.43 -27.07
N GLY A 115 16.02 1.58 -27.49
CA GLY A 115 16.23 0.14 -27.65
C GLY A 115 16.03 -0.69 -26.38
N CYS A 116 15.48 -0.10 -25.31
CA CYS A 116 15.08 -0.87 -24.13
C CYS A 116 13.69 -1.50 -24.35
N THR A 117 13.47 -2.70 -23.81
CA THR A 117 12.14 -3.33 -23.78
C THR A 117 11.51 -3.15 -22.38
N PRO A 118 10.66 -2.14 -22.16
CA PRO A 118 10.02 -1.93 -20.87
C PRO A 118 8.94 -2.99 -20.61
N ILE A 119 9.01 -3.66 -19.46
CA ILE A 119 7.99 -4.64 -19.01
C ILE A 119 6.99 -3.97 -18.04
N TYR A 120 7.49 -3.06 -17.18
CA TYR A 120 6.66 -2.12 -16.41
C TYR A 120 7.56 -1.01 -15.84
N SER A 121 7.68 0.09 -16.59
CA SER A 121 8.68 1.13 -16.37
C SER A 121 8.60 1.84 -15.02
N GLU A 122 7.51 1.75 -14.26
CA GLU A 122 7.42 2.36 -12.93
C GLU A 122 8.38 1.69 -11.91
N ASN A 123 8.63 0.38 -12.08
CA ASN A 123 9.25 -0.46 -11.05
C ASN A 123 10.64 -0.99 -11.42
N GLY A 124 11.02 -0.93 -12.70
CA GLY A 124 12.25 -1.52 -13.21
C GLY A 124 12.81 -0.83 -14.45
N GLY A 125 14.02 -1.22 -14.83
CA GLY A 125 14.73 -0.65 -15.98
C GLY A 125 15.04 0.85 -15.85
N PRO A 126 15.38 1.51 -16.97
CA PRO A 126 15.69 2.95 -16.99
C PRO A 126 14.50 3.82 -16.58
N GLY A 127 13.28 3.48 -17.02
CA GLY A 127 12.07 4.16 -16.60
C GLY A 127 11.90 4.15 -15.08
N GLY A 128 12.21 3.01 -14.44
CA GLY A 128 12.08 2.91 -12.99
C GLY A 128 13.10 3.80 -12.29
N ALA A 129 14.27 4.02 -12.90
CA ALA A 129 15.26 4.95 -12.35
C ALA A 129 14.78 6.40 -12.41
N PHE A 130 14.18 6.82 -13.54
CA PHE A 130 13.58 8.13 -13.67
C PHE A 130 12.46 8.33 -12.63
N HIS A 131 11.59 7.33 -12.48
CA HIS A 131 10.56 7.32 -11.45
C HIS A 131 11.16 7.44 -10.05
N THR A 132 12.18 6.63 -9.73
CA THR A 132 12.89 6.71 -8.44
C THR A 132 13.39 8.12 -8.13
N TRP A 133 14.03 8.78 -9.09
CA TRP A 133 14.60 10.12 -8.87
C TRP A 133 13.55 11.20 -8.63
N ARG A 134 12.35 11.04 -9.19
CA ARG A 134 11.23 11.96 -8.92
C ARG A 134 10.55 11.66 -7.59
N GLN A 135 10.42 10.39 -7.24
CA GLN A 135 9.69 9.95 -6.05
C GLN A 135 10.52 10.06 -4.77
N VAL A 136 11.82 9.75 -4.77
CA VAL A 136 12.61 9.72 -3.52
C VAL A 136 12.58 11.05 -2.75
N PRO A 137 12.77 12.25 -3.36
CA PRO A 137 12.83 13.50 -2.60
C PRO A 137 11.62 13.79 -1.69
N PRO A 138 10.35 13.79 -2.17
CA PRO A 138 9.20 14.04 -1.30
C PRO A 138 9.02 12.97 -0.22
N MET A 139 9.44 11.72 -0.47
CA MET A 139 9.38 10.65 0.52
C MET A 139 10.40 10.86 1.64
N LEU A 140 11.59 11.40 1.32
CA LEU A 140 12.59 11.78 2.32
C LEU A 140 12.11 12.96 3.17
N GLU A 141 11.44 13.96 2.58
CA GLU A 141 10.84 15.07 3.35
C GLU A 141 9.89 14.55 4.42
N ILE A 142 8.95 13.68 4.04
CA ILE A 142 7.98 13.09 4.97
C ILE A 142 8.67 12.23 6.03
N ALA A 143 9.64 11.41 5.66
CA ALA A 143 10.37 10.58 6.60
C ALA A 143 11.20 11.40 7.60
N ASP A 144 11.74 12.55 7.18
CA ASP A 144 12.49 13.45 8.06
C ASP A 144 11.55 14.13 9.07
N ILE A 145 10.41 14.65 8.62
CA ILE A 145 9.40 15.23 9.51
C ILE A 145 8.88 14.17 10.49
N MET A 146 8.55 12.98 9.99
CA MET A 146 8.11 11.85 10.82
C MET A 146 9.18 11.50 11.87
N HIS A 147 10.46 11.54 11.53
CA HIS A 147 11.53 11.29 12.50
C HIS A 147 11.53 12.31 13.64
N ASP A 148 11.29 13.58 13.33
CA ASP A 148 11.32 14.68 14.30
C ASP A 148 10.08 14.68 15.21
N VAL A 149 8.88 14.47 14.67
CA VAL A 149 7.61 14.61 15.43
C VAL A 149 6.95 13.30 15.84
N ALA A 150 7.38 12.16 15.27
CA ALA A 150 6.78 10.85 15.50
C ALA A 150 7.80 9.70 15.38
N LYS A 151 8.93 9.83 16.07
CA LYS A 151 10.08 8.89 16.01
C LYS A 151 9.75 7.41 16.21
N ASP A 152 8.65 7.10 16.88
CA ASP A 152 8.22 5.73 17.20
C ASP A 152 7.15 5.19 16.25
N ALA A 153 6.68 6.00 15.29
CA ALA A 153 5.71 5.57 14.30
C ALA A 153 6.27 4.50 13.37
N VAL A 154 5.39 3.64 12.86
CA VAL A 154 5.71 2.68 11.81
C VAL A 154 5.35 3.29 10.45
N LEU A 155 6.32 3.33 9.54
CA LEU A 155 6.14 3.74 8.15
C LEU A 155 5.79 2.52 7.30
N LEU A 156 4.62 2.58 6.67
CA LEU A 156 4.09 1.59 5.74
C LEU A 156 4.14 2.19 4.34
N ASN A 157 5.20 1.88 3.59
CA ASN A 157 5.44 2.45 2.27
C ASN A 157 4.77 1.61 1.17
N TYR A 158 3.80 2.20 0.48
CA TYR A 158 3.19 1.69 -0.75
C TYR A 158 3.64 2.48 -2.00
N SER A 159 4.33 3.60 -1.82
CA SER A 159 4.84 4.40 -2.94
C SER A 159 5.91 3.66 -3.73
N ASN A 160 5.70 3.61 -5.03
CA ASN A 160 6.66 3.05 -5.96
C ASN A 160 7.84 4.01 -6.23
N PRO A 161 8.99 3.46 -6.64
CA PRO A 161 9.33 2.04 -6.64
C PRO A 161 9.70 1.60 -5.21
N VAL A 162 8.87 0.75 -4.60
CA VAL A 162 8.94 0.39 -3.17
C VAL A 162 10.35 0.02 -2.71
N PRO A 163 11.11 -0.87 -3.38
CA PRO A 163 12.40 -1.31 -2.84
C PRO A 163 13.42 -0.16 -2.82
N ARG A 164 13.37 0.74 -3.80
CA ARG A 164 14.31 1.86 -3.91
C ARG A 164 13.95 3.00 -2.97
N VAL A 165 12.65 3.31 -2.84
CA VAL A 165 12.14 4.31 -1.90
C VAL A 165 12.42 3.88 -0.46
N THR A 166 12.03 2.67 -0.08
CA THR A 166 12.28 2.13 1.27
C THR A 166 13.79 2.12 1.58
N TRP A 167 14.62 1.72 0.62
CA TRP A 167 16.07 1.73 0.80
C TRP A 167 16.65 3.15 0.95
N ALA A 168 16.21 4.11 0.14
CA ALA A 168 16.65 5.50 0.22
C ALA A 168 16.28 6.13 1.57
N ILE A 169 15.05 5.92 2.05
CA ILE A 169 14.61 6.38 3.36
C ILE A 169 15.46 5.77 4.46
N ASN A 170 15.67 4.45 4.44
CA ASN A 170 16.49 3.78 5.44
C ASN A 170 17.91 4.35 5.46
N ARG A 171 18.53 4.55 4.30
CA ARG A 171 19.88 5.14 4.18
C ARG A 171 19.94 6.58 4.71
N TYR A 172 18.92 7.37 4.43
CA TYR A 172 18.87 8.78 4.82
C TYR A 172 18.62 8.92 6.32
N VAL A 173 17.54 8.34 6.85
CA VAL A 173 17.11 8.49 8.24
C VAL A 173 18.04 7.74 9.20
N SER A 174 18.66 6.62 8.79
CA SER A 174 19.60 5.89 9.68
C SER A 174 20.83 6.71 10.09
N LYS A 175 21.15 7.79 9.36
CA LYS A 175 22.20 8.74 9.78
C LYS A 175 21.85 9.45 11.09
N LYS A 176 20.56 9.68 11.34
CA LYS A 176 20.03 10.31 12.55
C LYS A 176 19.51 9.27 13.56
N ASN A 177 18.90 8.19 13.08
CA ASN A 177 18.29 7.14 13.89
C ASN A 177 18.58 5.73 13.32
N PRO A 178 19.64 5.05 13.77
CA PRO A 178 20.02 3.71 13.30
C PRO A 178 18.95 2.62 13.52
N ALA A 179 17.98 2.85 14.41
CA ALA A 179 16.90 1.90 14.66
C ALA A 179 15.70 2.06 13.69
N PHE A 180 15.64 3.17 12.93
CA PHE A 180 14.53 3.47 12.01
C PHE A 180 14.20 2.35 11.02
N PRO A 181 15.16 1.61 10.43
CA PRO A 181 14.84 0.53 9.49
C PRO A 181 13.93 -0.56 10.06
N LYS A 182 13.89 -0.75 11.39
CA LYS A 182 12.97 -1.71 12.03
C LYS A 182 11.50 -1.27 11.96
N ARG A 183 11.25 -0.01 11.65
CA ARG A 183 9.92 0.62 11.59
C ARG A 183 9.51 1.01 10.16
N ASN A 184 10.34 0.76 9.16
CA ASN A 184 10.05 1.09 7.76
C ASN A 184 9.79 -0.19 6.95
N VAL A 185 8.53 -0.40 6.58
CA VAL A 185 8.06 -1.60 5.89
C VAL A 185 7.56 -1.21 4.50
N GLY A 186 8.17 -1.77 3.46
CA GLY A 186 7.68 -1.65 2.08
C GLY A 186 6.63 -2.72 1.79
N LEU A 187 5.49 -2.31 1.23
CA LEU A 187 4.33 -3.19 1.00
C LEU A 187 3.89 -3.13 -0.47
N CYS A 188 3.37 -4.25 -0.96
CA CYS A 188 2.85 -4.39 -2.32
C CYS A 188 1.93 -5.60 -2.41
N HIS A 189 0.90 -5.51 -3.25
CA HIS A 189 -0.09 -6.56 -3.47
C HIS A 189 0.41 -7.73 -4.32
N GLY A 190 1.61 -7.62 -4.91
CA GLY A 190 2.10 -8.53 -5.95
C GLY A 190 1.98 -10.01 -5.59
N VAL A 191 2.44 -10.43 -4.40
CA VAL A 191 2.36 -11.83 -3.96
C VAL A 191 0.92 -12.32 -3.85
N GLY A 192 0.01 -11.48 -3.34
CA GLY A 192 -1.43 -11.81 -3.27
C GLY A 192 -2.04 -12.00 -4.65
N SER A 193 -1.77 -11.08 -5.58
CA SER A 193 -2.23 -11.21 -6.97
C SER A 193 -1.66 -12.45 -7.67
N GLY A 194 -0.40 -12.79 -7.40
CA GLY A 194 0.22 -14.01 -7.89
C GLY A 194 -0.43 -15.29 -7.33
N LEU A 195 -0.78 -15.28 -6.04
CA LEU A 195 -1.47 -16.39 -5.39
C LEU A 195 -2.88 -16.59 -5.98
N HIS A 196 -3.62 -15.49 -6.21
CA HIS A 196 -4.90 -15.53 -6.90
C HIS A 196 -4.78 -16.16 -8.29
N GLY A 197 -3.77 -15.76 -9.07
CA GLY A 197 -3.51 -16.39 -10.37
C GLY A 197 -3.24 -17.89 -10.27
N LEU A 198 -2.41 -18.31 -9.30
CA LEU A 198 -2.13 -19.73 -9.05
C LEU A 198 -3.38 -20.50 -8.62
N SER A 199 -4.24 -19.90 -7.80
CA SER A 199 -5.48 -20.52 -7.32
C SER A 199 -6.42 -20.86 -8.50
N GLN A 200 -6.53 -19.94 -9.47
CA GLN A 200 -7.30 -20.14 -10.69
C GLN A 200 -6.72 -21.25 -11.56
N ILE A 201 -5.39 -21.27 -11.75
CA ILE A 201 -4.69 -22.29 -12.56
C ILE A 201 -4.86 -23.68 -11.94
N LEU A 202 -4.77 -23.79 -10.62
CA LEU A 202 -4.84 -25.06 -9.90
C LEU A 202 -6.28 -25.52 -9.60
N GLY A 203 -7.28 -24.64 -9.77
CA GLY A 203 -8.67 -24.92 -9.39
C GLY A 203 -8.88 -25.10 -7.88
N VAL A 204 -8.04 -24.47 -7.06
CA VAL A 204 -8.05 -24.58 -5.60
C VAL A 204 -8.24 -23.19 -5.01
N GLY A 205 -9.13 -23.03 -4.02
CA GLY A 205 -9.35 -21.74 -3.37
C GLY A 205 -8.09 -21.23 -2.67
N GLU A 206 -7.84 -19.91 -2.71
CA GLU A 206 -6.63 -19.28 -2.16
C GLU A 206 -6.35 -19.66 -0.69
N GLY A 207 -7.39 -19.67 0.15
CA GLY A 207 -7.26 -20.04 1.58
C GLY A 207 -6.81 -21.48 1.82
N LEU A 208 -6.86 -22.32 0.78
CA LEU A 208 -6.45 -23.72 0.81
C LEU A 208 -5.02 -23.93 0.31
N LEU A 209 -4.34 -22.88 -0.17
CA LEU A 209 -2.95 -22.95 -0.56
C LEU A 209 -2.05 -22.54 0.62
N ASP A 210 -1.05 -23.37 0.90
CA ASP A 210 0.11 -23.03 1.71
C ASP A 210 1.27 -22.73 0.77
N PHE A 211 1.96 -21.61 0.97
CA PHE A 211 2.98 -21.16 0.04
C PHE A 211 4.14 -20.45 0.74
N THR A 212 5.26 -20.38 0.05
CA THR A 212 6.39 -19.53 0.41
C THR A 212 6.84 -18.79 -0.83
N SER A 213 7.00 -17.47 -0.71
CA SER A 213 7.56 -16.63 -1.76
C SER A 213 8.81 -15.91 -1.26
N ALA A 214 9.74 -15.64 -2.17
CA ALA A 214 10.97 -14.94 -1.88
C ALA A 214 11.45 -14.13 -3.10
N GLY A 215 12.17 -13.05 -2.83
CA GLY A 215 12.74 -12.16 -3.85
C GLY A 215 12.59 -10.69 -3.46
N LEU A 216 12.66 -9.82 -4.46
CA LEU A 216 12.43 -8.39 -4.29
C LEU A 216 11.00 -8.04 -4.68
N ASN A 217 10.54 -6.86 -4.24
CA ASN A 217 9.32 -6.28 -4.77
C ASN A 217 9.38 -6.25 -6.31
N HIS A 218 8.31 -6.74 -6.96
CA HIS A 218 8.18 -6.88 -8.41
C HIS A 218 9.23 -7.80 -9.08
N PHE A 219 9.99 -8.57 -8.29
CA PHE A 219 10.94 -9.55 -8.76
C PHE A 219 11.06 -10.69 -7.74
N TYR A 220 9.98 -11.43 -7.59
CA TYR A 220 9.82 -12.50 -6.62
C TYR A 220 9.34 -13.79 -7.28
N PHE A 221 9.54 -14.90 -6.58
CA PHE A 221 9.16 -16.22 -7.02
C PHE A 221 8.39 -16.94 -5.90
N PHE A 222 7.42 -17.78 -6.28
CA PHE A 222 6.88 -18.78 -5.37
C PHE A 222 7.85 -19.96 -5.32
N ILE A 223 8.54 -20.13 -4.20
CA ILE A 223 9.53 -21.20 -4.02
C ILE A 223 8.89 -22.51 -3.56
N LYS A 224 7.69 -22.43 -2.99
CA LYS A 224 6.89 -23.58 -2.56
C LYS A 224 5.42 -23.23 -2.64
N VAL A 225 4.61 -24.14 -3.19
CA VAL A 225 3.15 -24.08 -3.18
C VAL A 225 2.63 -25.48 -2.91
N LYS A 226 1.71 -25.61 -1.95
CA LYS A 226 1.08 -26.87 -1.56
C LYS A 226 -0.41 -26.63 -1.30
N ALA A 227 -1.28 -27.52 -1.75
CA ALA A 227 -2.64 -27.56 -1.24
C ALA A 227 -2.64 -28.12 0.20
N LYS A 228 -3.41 -27.50 1.10
CA LYS A 228 -3.67 -28.03 2.44
C LYS A 228 -4.43 -29.35 2.28
N SER A 229 -3.95 -30.40 2.94
CA SER A 229 -4.27 -31.81 2.68
C SER A 229 -5.70 -32.28 3.07
N ALA A 230 -6.70 -31.41 3.04
CA ALA A 230 -8.06 -31.71 3.52
C ALA A 230 -9.10 -31.89 2.42
N PHE A 231 -8.74 -31.85 1.13
CA PHE A 231 -9.72 -32.00 0.05
C PHE A 231 -9.41 -33.23 -0.80
N THR A 232 -10.23 -34.26 -0.62
CA THR A 232 -10.53 -35.20 -1.71
C THR A 232 -11.21 -34.39 -2.79
N ILE A 233 -10.53 -34.20 -3.93
CA ILE A 233 -11.19 -33.73 -5.15
C ILE A 233 -12.15 -34.87 -5.53
N GLN A 234 -13.45 -34.70 -5.34
CA GLN A 234 -14.42 -35.52 -6.06
C GLN A 234 -14.27 -35.11 -7.52
N ALA A 235 -13.66 -35.97 -8.33
CA ALA A 235 -13.39 -35.72 -9.73
C ALA A 235 -14.68 -35.25 -10.42
N MET A 236 -14.74 -33.99 -10.84
CA MET A 236 -15.79 -33.53 -11.74
C MET A 236 -15.53 -34.14 -13.11
N GLY A 237 -16.17 -35.28 -13.35
CA GLY A 237 -16.36 -35.86 -14.68
C GLY A 237 -15.10 -36.48 -15.32
N PRO A 238 -15.28 -37.37 -16.31
CA PRO A 238 -14.17 -38.04 -16.97
C PRO A 238 -13.30 -37.02 -17.73
N TYR A 239 -11.99 -37.12 -17.49
CA TYR A 239 -10.95 -36.46 -18.29
C TYR A 239 -11.17 -36.73 -19.78
N PRO A 240 -10.99 -35.75 -20.68
CA PRO A 240 -10.88 -36.06 -22.10
C PRO A 240 -9.62 -36.91 -22.28
N GLU A 241 -9.81 -38.15 -22.71
CA GLU A 241 -8.71 -39.03 -23.10
C GLU A 241 -7.85 -38.31 -24.14
N LYS A 242 -6.57 -38.10 -23.80
CA LYS A 242 -5.55 -37.75 -24.77
C LYS A 242 -5.47 -38.89 -25.77
N LYS A 243 -6.14 -38.76 -26.92
CA LYS A 243 -5.80 -39.54 -28.11
C LYS A 243 -4.45 -39.06 -28.61
N VAL A 244 -3.40 -39.75 -28.18
CA VAL A 244 -2.11 -39.71 -28.86
C VAL A 244 -2.33 -40.37 -30.22
N LYS A 245 -2.14 -39.60 -31.28
CA LYS A 245 -1.72 -40.08 -32.60
C LYS A 245 -0.39 -39.42 -32.90
#